data_AF-A0A1I3I2F6-F1
#
_entry.id   AF-A0A1I3I2F6-F1
#
_cell.length_a   1.000
_cell.length_b   1.000
_cell.length_c   1.000
_cell.angle_alpha   90.00
_cell.angle_beta   90.00
_cell.angle_gamma   90.00
#
_symmetry.space_group_name_H-M   'P 1'
#
loop_
_entity.id
_entity.type
_entity.pdbx_description
1 polymer ?
#
loop_
_entity_poly.entity_id
_entity_poly.type
_entity_poly.pdbx_seq_one_letter_code
_entity_poly.pdbx_strand_id
1 'polypeptide(L)'
;MHLIWNKGLSEIQIYKTASIDRRLFSKIRSDADYHPQKQTILSLIIALHLNLMEAEDLLSRAGFAFSPVDTIDTIYQFCIENNIYDFRIIDELVYEQTELINPYTAETSY
;
A
#
# COMPACT_ATOMS: atom_id res chain seq x y z
N MET A 1 -10.43 10.67 -9.46
CA MET A 1 -9.95 10.47 -10.86
C MET A 1 -9.16 11.66 -11.42
N HIS A 2 -8.52 12.52 -10.60
CA HIS A 2 -7.64 13.60 -11.10
C HIS A 2 -6.14 13.40 -10.78
N LEU A 3 -5.79 12.49 -9.85
CA LEU A 3 -4.40 12.24 -9.44
C LEU A 3 -3.58 11.47 -10.50
N ILE A 4 -4.22 10.56 -11.23
CA ILE A 4 -3.55 9.65 -12.19
C ILE A 4 -3.00 10.43 -13.40
N TRP A 5 -3.71 11.47 -13.86
CA TRP A 5 -3.31 12.23 -15.04
C TRP A 5 -2.10 13.16 -14.77
N ASN A 6 -1.94 13.61 -13.52
CA ASN A 6 -0.94 14.61 -13.17
C ASN A 6 0.47 14.03 -13.00
N LYS A 7 0.59 12.70 -12.85
CA LYS A 7 1.88 12.01 -12.69
C LYS A 7 2.42 11.36 -13.97
N GLY A 8 1.68 11.41 -15.08
CA GLY A 8 2.10 10.81 -16.36
C GLY A 8 2.24 9.27 -16.33
N LEU A 9 1.73 8.62 -15.28
CA LEU A 9 1.81 7.18 -15.10
C LEU A 9 0.64 6.51 -15.83
N SER A 10 0.95 5.55 -16.69
CA SER A 10 -0.08 4.74 -17.35
C SER A 10 -0.76 3.85 -16.31
N GLU A 11 -2.09 3.75 -16.35
CA GLU A 11 -2.88 2.80 -15.54
C GLU A 11 -2.29 1.38 -15.55
N ILE A 12 -1.69 0.96 -16.67
CA ILE A 12 -1.03 -0.35 -16.82
C ILE A 12 0.21 -0.47 -15.92
N GLN A 13 0.98 0.61 -15.75
CA GLN A 13 2.11 0.63 -14.83
C GLN A 13 1.62 0.57 -13.39
N ILE A 14 0.57 1.30 -13.04
CA ILE A 14 0.05 1.36 -11.67
C ILE A 14 -0.35 -0.03 -11.17
N TYR A 15 -1.13 -0.82 -11.92
CA TYR A 15 -1.57 -2.15 -11.42
C TYR A 15 -0.45 -3.19 -11.45
N LYS A 16 0.49 -3.11 -12.41
CA LYS A 16 1.66 -3.98 -12.44
C LYS A 16 2.62 -3.71 -11.29
N THR A 17 2.87 -2.43 -10.99
CA THR A 17 3.76 -2.04 -9.88
C THR A 17 3.08 -2.32 -8.54
N ALA A 18 1.77 -2.11 -8.42
CA ALA A 18 1.02 -2.38 -7.20
C ALA A 18 0.92 -3.86 -6.81
N SER A 19 1.32 -4.78 -7.70
CA SER A 19 0.94 -6.20 -7.61
C SER A 19 -0.57 -6.41 -7.44
N ILE A 20 -1.38 -5.47 -7.94
CA ILE A 20 -2.84 -5.50 -7.84
C ILE A 20 -3.40 -6.14 -9.11
N ASP A 21 -4.20 -7.19 -8.94
CA ASP A 21 -4.88 -7.83 -10.07
C ASP A 21 -5.74 -6.79 -10.82
N ARG A 22 -5.65 -6.78 -12.16
CA ARG A 22 -6.45 -5.88 -13.02
C ARG A 22 -7.94 -5.94 -12.68
N ARG A 23 -8.44 -7.10 -12.23
CA ARG A 23 -9.82 -7.29 -11.77
C ARG A 23 -10.12 -6.57 -10.46
N LEU A 24 -9.17 -6.56 -9.52
CA LEU A 24 -9.30 -5.83 -8.25
C LEU A 24 -9.34 -4.33 -8.51
N PHE A 25 -8.46 -3.82 -9.39
CA PHE A 25 -8.54 -2.42 -9.80
C PHE A 25 -9.86 -2.09 -10.50
N SER A 26 -10.31 -2.96 -11.41
CA SER A 26 -11.58 -2.77 -12.10
C SER A 26 -12.77 -2.76 -11.13
N LYS A 27 -12.70 -3.52 -10.03
CA LYS A 27 -13.69 -3.49 -8.94
C LYS A 27 -13.62 -2.19 -8.15
N ILE A 28 -12.44 -1.78 -7.68
CA ILE A 28 -12.25 -0.48 -6.98
C ILE A 28 -12.78 0.70 -7.80
N ARG A 29 -12.63 0.65 -9.13
CA ARG A 29 -13.10 1.70 -10.04
C ARG A 29 -14.60 1.64 -10.35
N SER A 30 -15.16 0.45 -10.46
CA SER A 30 -16.49 0.25 -11.06
C SER A 30 -17.57 -0.14 -10.05
N ASP A 31 -17.17 -0.58 -8.87
CA ASP A 31 -18.05 -1.03 -7.80
C ASP A 31 -17.85 -0.13 -6.57
N ALA A 32 -18.79 0.79 -6.38
CA ALA A 32 -18.77 1.75 -5.28
C ALA A 32 -19.06 1.10 -3.92
N ASP A 33 -19.66 -0.10 -3.91
CA ASP A 33 -19.94 -0.88 -2.70
C ASP A 33 -18.79 -1.84 -2.35
N TYR A 34 -17.78 -1.94 -3.22
CA TYR A 34 -16.59 -2.72 -2.93
C TYR A 34 -15.79 -2.04 -1.82
N HIS A 35 -15.72 -2.69 -0.66
CA HIS A 35 -14.91 -2.27 0.47
C HIS A 35 -13.54 -2.96 0.38
N PRO A 36 -12.50 -2.27 -0.16
CA PRO A 36 -11.16 -2.84 -0.20
C PRO A 36 -10.64 -3.04 1.22
N GLN A 37 -9.84 -4.09 1.42
CA GLN A 37 -9.12 -4.27 2.67
C GLN A 37 -8.08 -3.16 2.82
N LYS A 38 -7.74 -2.83 4.07
CA LYS A 38 -6.73 -1.82 4.38
C LYS A 38 -5.42 -2.04 3.62
N GLN A 39 -4.97 -3.29 3.53
CA GLN A 39 -3.76 -3.67 2.79
C GLN A 39 -3.84 -3.31 1.30
N THR A 40 -5.00 -3.47 0.66
CA THR A 40 -5.20 -3.07 -0.73
C THR A 40 -5.08 -1.56 -0.92
N ILE A 41 -5.57 -0.78 0.04
CA ILE A 41 -5.47 0.69 0.00
C ILE A 41 -4.01 1.11 0.19
N LEU A 42 -3.29 0.49 1.13
CA LEU A 42 -1.86 0.71 1.35
C LEU A 42 -1.04 0.39 0.10
N SER A 43 -1.30 -0.73 -0.59
CA SER A 43 -0.67 -1.02 -1.87
C SER A 43 -1.02 0.04 -2.93
N LEU A 44 -2.25 0.55 -2.95
CA LEU A 44 -2.63 1.61 -3.89
C LEU A 44 -1.86 2.92 -3.62
N ILE A 45 -1.69 3.29 -2.35
CA ILE A 45 -0.91 4.46 -1.91
C ILE A 45 0.51 4.40 -2.45
N ILE A 46 1.16 3.25 -2.27
CA ILE A 46 2.53 3.01 -2.75
C ILE A 46 2.57 3.04 -4.27
N ALA A 47 1.68 2.32 -4.95
CA ALA A 47 1.69 2.26 -6.41
C ALA A 47 1.41 3.60 -7.12
N LEU A 48 0.64 4.47 -6.47
CA LEU A 48 0.35 5.82 -6.94
C LEU A 48 1.40 6.85 -6.49
N HIS A 49 2.41 6.41 -5.72
CA HIS A 49 3.43 7.27 -5.11
C HIS A 49 2.79 8.45 -4.37
N LEU A 50 1.73 8.19 -3.59
CA LEU A 50 1.02 9.24 -2.86
C LEU A 50 1.87 9.72 -1.69
N ASN A 51 1.84 11.03 -1.43
CA ASN A 51 2.44 11.58 -0.21
C ASN A 51 1.57 11.27 1.02
N LEU A 52 2.08 11.53 2.23
CA LEU A 52 1.40 11.19 3.48
C LEU A 52 -0.01 11.78 3.57
N MET A 53 -0.18 13.05 3.16
CA MET A 53 -1.47 13.74 3.19
C MET A 53 -2.49 13.13 2.21
N GLU A 54 -2.04 12.78 1.00
CA GLU A 54 -2.87 12.08 0.01
C GLU A 54 -3.23 10.66 0.45
N ALA A 55 -2.29 9.98 1.12
CA ALA A 55 -2.48 8.64 1.67
C ALA A 55 -3.53 8.63 2.80
N GLU A 56 -3.43 9.60 3.72
CA GLU A 56 -4.41 9.81 4.79
C GLU A 56 -5.81 10.13 4.25
N ASP A 57 -5.91 11.01 3.25
CA ASP A 57 -7.19 11.32 2.58
C ASP A 57 -7.80 10.06 1.94
N LEU A 58 -6.98 9.24 1.27
CA LEU A 58 -7.46 8.00 0.65
C LEU A 58 -7.92 6.96 1.68
N LEU A 59 -7.14 6.76 2.76
CA LEU A 59 -7.52 5.87 3.86
C LEU A 59 -8.82 6.34 4.51
N SER A 60 -8.94 7.64 4.80
CA SER A 60 -10.12 8.22 5.44
C SER A 60 -11.38 8.02 4.60
N ARG A 61 -11.30 8.23 3.27
CA ARG A 61 -12.42 7.98 2.35
C ARG A 61 -12.89 6.52 2.36
N ALA A 62 -12.00 5.59 2.64
CA ALA A 62 -12.30 4.17 2.75
C ALA A 62 -12.64 3.73 4.18
N GLY A 63 -12.71 4.66 5.16
CA GLY A 63 -13.04 4.36 6.55
C GLY A 63 -11.87 3.83 7.39
N PHE A 64 -10.63 4.02 6.93
CA PHE A 64 -9.42 3.60 7.64
C PHE A 64 -8.58 4.80 8.07
N ALA A 65 -7.66 4.56 9.00
CA ALA A 65 -6.62 5.49 9.41
C ALA A 65 -5.33 4.72 9.70
N PHE A 66 -4.20 5.43 9.67
CA PHE A 66 -2.95 4.89 10.19
C PHE A 66 -3.04 4.78 11.71
N SER A 67 -2.57 3.65 12.23
CA SER A 67 -2.54 3.28 13.62
C SER A 67 -1.08 3.29 14.09
N PRO A 68 -0.72 4.11 15.08
CA PRO A 68 0.67 4.21 15.56
C PRO A 68 1.14 2.97 16.32
N VAL A 69 0.24 2.04 16.66
CA VAL A 69 0.56 0.76 17.31
C VAL A 69 0.67 -0.39 16.31
N ASP A 70 0.26 -0.15 15.06
CA ASP A 70 0.35 -1.14 14.01
C ASP A 70 1.69 -1.01 13.29
N THR A 71 2.50 -2.07 13.36
CA THR A 71 3.84 -2.08 12.77
C THR A 71 3.79 -1.88 11.26
N ILE A 72 2.77 -2.43 10.58
CA ILE A 72 2.60 -2.28 9.13
C ILE A 72 2.33 -0.81 8.82
N ASP A 73 1.36 -0.18 9.49
CA ASP A 73 1.08 1.24 9.28
C ASP A 73 2.29 2.14 9.49
N THR A 74 3.08 1.87 10.53
CA THR A 74 4.29 2.64 10.84
C THR A 74 5.34 2.51 9.73
N ILE A 75 5.53 1.31 9.18
CA ILE A 75 6.44 1.08 8.05
C ILE A 75 5.95 1.81 6.80
N TYR A 76 4.65 1.72 6.50
CA TYR A 76 4.09 2.41 5.34
C TYR A 76 4.21 3.93 5.47
N GLN A 77 3.94 4.50 6.65
CA GLN A 77 4.18 5.93 6.91
C GLN A 77 5.64 6.31 6.69
N PHE A 78 6.57 5.57 7.30
CA PHE A 78 8.00 5.79 7.14
C PHE A 78 8.42 5.74 5.66
N CYS A 79 7.93 4.76 4.92
CA CYS A 79 8.26 4.61 3.50
C CYS A 79 7.72 5.78 2.67
N ILE A 80 6.48 6.21 2.91
CA ILE A 80 5.88 7.36 2.23
C ILE A 80 6.65 8.66 2.54
N GLU A 81 7.00 8.90 3.81
CA GLU A 81 7.77 10.08 4.22
C GLU A 81 9.16 10.12 3.58
N ASN A 82 9.81 8.96 3.45
CA ASN A 82 11.13 8.84 2.82
C ASN A 82 11.07 8.68 1.30
N ASN A 83 9.89 8.76 0.68
CA ASN A 83 9.66 8.53 -0.75
C ASN A 83 10.15 7.15 -1.24
N ILE A 84 10.09 6.15 -0.36
CA ILE A 84 10.37 4.75 -0.66
C ILE A 84 9.05 4.13 -1.10
N TYR A 85 8.93 3.88 -2.40
CA TYR A 85 7.73 3.27 -2.98
C TYR A 85 8.01 1.94 -3.68
N ASP A 86 9.14 1.30 -3.36
CA ASP A 86 9.47 -0.03 -3.86
C ASP A 86 8.82 -1.08 -2.97
N PHE A 87 7.87 -1.83 -3.52
CA PHE A 87 7.19 -2.92 -2.82
C PHE A 87 8.14 -3.95 -2.24
N ARG A 88 9.27 -4.24 -2.90
CA ARG A 88 10.24 -5.21 -2.37
C ARG A 88 10.87 -4.73 -1.07
N ILE A 89 11.24 -3.44 -1.02
CA ILE A 89 11.82 -2.82 0.17
C ILE A 89 10.79 -2.78 1.29
N ILE A 90 9.54 -2.44 0.97
CA ILE A 90 8.45 -2.39 1.94
C ILE A 90 8.16 -3.79 2.51
N ASP A 91 8.05 -4.80 1.64
CA ASP A 91 7.83 -6.18 2.06
C ASP A 91 9.00 -6.71 2.91
N GLU A 92 10.24 -6.36 2.56
CA GLU A 92 11.44 -6.67 3.34
C GLU A 92 11.40 -6.00 4.72
N LEU A 93 11.06 -4.71 4.81
CA LEU A 93 10.93 -4.01 6.09
C LEU A 93 9.81 -4.59 6.97
N VAL A 94 8.67 -4.94 6.36
CA VAL A 94 7.55 -5.60 7.07
C VAL A 94 8.00 -6.96 7.59
N TYR A 95 8.71 -7.73 6.77
CA TYR A 95 9.25 -9.03 7.13
C TYR A 95 10.30 -8.93 8.27
N GLU A 96 11.28 -8.04 8.15
CA GLU A 96 12.29 -7.81 9.18
C GLU A 96 11.66 -7.40 10.52
N GLN A 97 10.72 -6.45 10.50
CA GLN A 97 10.07 -6.02 11.75
C GLN A 97 9.19 -7.11 12.36
N THR A 98 8.48 -7.92 11.57
CA THR A 98 7.67 -9.01 12.13
C THR A 98 8.52 -10.19 12.63
N GLU A 99 9.67 -10.48 12.01
CA GLU A 99 10.59 -11.53 12.46
C GLU A 99 11.37 -11.12 13.71
N LEU A 100 11.74 -9.85 13.85
CA LEU A 100 12.37 -9.34 15.08
C LEU A 100 11.46 -9.46 16.30
N ILE A 101 10.13 -9.43 16.09
CA ILE A 101 9.12 -9.63 17.15
C ILE A 101 8.86 -11.12 17.41
N ASN A 102 9.20 -12.01 16.46
CA ASN A 102 9.08 -13.46 16.60
C ASN A 102 10.41 -14.18 16.27
N PRO A 103 11.36 -14.26 17.22
CA PRO A 103 12.67 -14.89 16.99
C PRO A 103 12.63 -16.42 16.75
N TYR A 104 11.45 -17.01 16.53
CA TYR A 104 11.24 -18.45 16.34
C TYR A 104 10.70 -18.84 14.96
N THR A 105 10.60 -17.92 13.99
CA THR A 105 10.11 -18.25 12.62
C THR A 105 11.16 -18.24 11.51
N ALA A 106 12.45 -18.24 11.85
CA ALA A 106 13.53 -18.43 10.87
C ALA A 106 13.68 -19.91 10.43
N GLU A 107 12.58 -20.60 10.15
CA GLU A 107 12.55 -21.86 9.39
C GLU A 107 11.19 -21.97 8.68
N THR A 108 11.10 -21.57 7.41
CA THR A 108 10.60 -22.42 6.30
C THR A 108 10.60 -21.63 4.98
N SER A 109 11.36 -22.18 4.03
CA SER A 109 11.46 -21.95 2.60
C SER A 109 10.13 -21.66 1.84
N TYR A 110 10.19 -20.83 0.79
CA TYR A 110 10.27 -21.26 -0.63
C TYR A 110 10.40 -20.08 -1.60
#